data_AF-A0A7Z7FCT6-F1
#
_entry.id   AF-A0A7Z7FCT6-F1
#
_cell.length_a   1.000
_cell.length_b   1.000
_cell.length_c   1.000
_cell.angle_alpha   90.00
_cell.angle_beta   90.00
_cell.angle_gamma   90.00
#
_symmetry.space_group_name_H-M   'P 1'
#
loop_
_entity.id
_entity.type
_entity.pdbx_description
1 polymer ?
#
loop_
_entity_poly.entity_id
_entity_poly.type
_entity_poly.pdbx_seq_one_letter_code
_entity_poly.pdbx_strand_id
1 'polypeptide(L)'
;MGIDIRSFVKKQEAALKRYRRLYKILDFLGTAIILYLLFFYFRLDQVFPYISNFEVRAGTSYDILGTSIAFETVALSLIAAFLSLIITLLRHLRDDRTKAIPLIEKKNPELHEKLRTAYDNSNETNLIVADLLNSVSSKIAVIASSELLTKRKLVIGVVLILLSGVATVYVVNNDVRTSLFDQSTLGDLVNEIPGIGNGDATSGNDVFVFNNEGNQDGTSSGTENLTGDTAIIVQDGKEVDLTLPAGSGVGFTEGNTSQESDTNFDQSSPYERSVISSQTYNDKLPQGYESIIKEYFKALAEAN
;
A
#
# COMPACT_ATOMS: atom_id res chain seq x y z
N MET A 1 36.58 -38.92 -13.93
CA MET A 1 35.83 -38.86 -12.66
C MET A 1 34.43 -38.41 -13.01
N GLY A 2 33.45 -39.33 -12.97
CA GLY A 2 32.06 -39.03 -13.36
C GLY A 2 31.43 -38.03 -12.40
N ILE A 3 30.61 -37.12 -12.93
CA ILE A 3 29.81 -36.21 -12.10
C ILE A 3 28.73 -37.04 -11.41
N ASP A 4 28.60 -36.86 -10.09
CA ASP A 4 27.49 -37.43 -9.34
C ASP A 4 26.17 -36.76 -9.76
N ILE A 5 25.26 -37.56 -10.30
CA ILE A 5 23.95 -37.14 -10.82
C ILE A 5 23.11 -36.49 -9.72
N ARG A 6 23.17 -36.94 -8.45
CA ARG A 6 22.42 -36.30 -7.36
C ARG A 6 22.93 -34.89 -7.09
N SER A 7 24.24 -34.72 -6.99
CA SER A 7 24.88 -33.42 -6.80
C SER A 7 24.53 -32.45 -7.94
N PHE A 8 24.48 -32.94 -9.18
CA PHE A 8 24.08 -32.16 -10.35
C PHE A 8 22.61 -31.73 -10.27
N VAL A 9 21.69 -32.66 -10.01
CA VAL A 9 20.25 -32.33 -9.90
C VAL A 9 20.01 -31.31 -8.79
N LYS A 10 20.64 -31.48 -7.61
CA LYS A 10 20.54 -30.52 -6.50
C LYS A 10 21.05 -29.13 -6.88
N LYS A 11 22.16 -29.06 -7.64
CA LYS A 11 22.70 -27.79 -8.16
C LYS A 11 21.71 -27.13 -9.13
N GLN A 12 21.11 -27.91 -10.03
CA GLN A 12 20.13 -27.40 -10.99
C GLN A 12 18.83 -26.93 -10.31
N GLU A 13 18.35 -27.65 -9.30
CA GLU A 13 17.19 -27.23 -8.50
C GLU A 13 17.46 -25.93 -7.74
N ALA A 14 18.65 -25.79 -7.15
CA ALA A 14 19.05 -24.56 -6.47
C ALA A 14 19.13 -23.37 -7.45
N ALA A 15 19.71 -23.58 -8.64
CA ALA A 15 19.76 -22.58 -9.70
C ALA A 15 18.34 -22.18 -10.16
N LEU A 16 17.46 -23.16 -10.40
CA LEU A 16 16.08 -22.94 -10.80
C LEU A 16 15.30 -22.13 -9.75
N LYS A 17 15.49 -22.43 -8.46
CA LYS A 17 14.89 -21.66 -7.35
C LYS A 17 15.36 -20.21 -7.34
N ARG A 18 16.65 -19.96 -7.60
CA ARG A 18 17.19 -18.59 -7.73
C ARG A 18 16.58 -17.86 -8.92
N TYR A 19 16.49 -18.50 -10.08
CA TYR A 19 15.86 -17.89 -11.26
C TYR A 19 14.38 -17.58 -11.05
N ARG A 20 13.62 -18.47 -10.40
CA ARG A 20 12.23 -18.19 -10.02
C ARG A 20 12.11 -16.97 -9.11
N ARG A 21 12.96 -16.85 -8.10
CA ARG A 21 12.99 -15.66 -7.24
C ARG A 21 13.25 -14.39 -8.04
N LEU A 22 14.20 -14.43 -8.98
CA LEU A 22 14.47 -13.30 -9.87
C LEU A 22 13.24 -12.94 -10.72
N TYR A 23 12.54 -13.92 -11.31
CA TYR A 23 11.30 -13.65 -12.05
C TYR A 23 10.21 -13.05 -11.15
N LYS A 24 10.04 -13.54 -9.92
CA LYS A 24 9.06 -13.00 -8.96
C LYS A 24 9.37 -11.54 -8.61
N ILE A 25 10.65 -11.21 -8.36
CA ILE A 25 11.08 -9.83 -8.07
C ILE A 25 10.88 -8.93 -9.28
N LEU A 26 11.22 -9.41 -10.47
CA LEU A 26 11.06 -8.64 -11.71
C LEU A 26 9.59 -8.33 -11.98
N ASP A 27 8.72 -9.33 -11.82
CA ASP A 27 7.28 -9.18 -11.99
C ASP A 27 6.71 -8.18 -10.97
N PHE A 28 7.08 -8.33 -9.69
CA PHE A 28 6.72 -7.41 -8.61
C PHE A 28 7.12 -5.96 -8.89
N LEU A 29 8.36 -5.74 -9.33
CA LEU A 29 8.85 -4.39 -9.62
C LEU A 29 8.11 -3.79 -10.83
N GLY A 30 7.90 -4.59 -11.87
CA GLY A 30 7.15 -4.17 -13.05
C GLY A 30 5.70 -3.81 -12.72
N THR A 31 4.99 -4.66 -11.98
CA THR A 31 3.60 -4.40 -11.58
C THR A 31 3.50 -3.22 -10.62
N ALA A 32 4.48 -2.98 -9.75
CA ALA A 32 4.48 -1.83 -8.85
C ALA A 32 4.59 -0.51 -9.63
N ILE A 33 5.51 -0.43 -10.60
CA ILE A 33 5.69 0.78 -11.42
C ILE A 33 4.45 1.05 -12.27
N ILE A 34 3.87 0.00 -12.87
CA ILE A 34 2.65 0.11 -13.69
C ILE A 34 1.46 0.56 -12.83
N LEU A 35 1.30 -0.01 -11.63
CA LEU A 35 0.23 0.40 -10.70
C LEU A 35 0.40 1.84 -10.24
N TYR A 36 1.63 2.25 -9.92
CA TYR A 36 1.92 3.63 -9.55
C TYR A 36 1.56 4.59 -10.69
N LEU A 37 1.97 4.27 -11.93
CA LEU A 37 1.60 5.05 -13.12
C LEU A 37 0.09 5.15 -13.28
N LEU A 38 -0.63 4.03 -13.11
CA LEU A 38 -2.07 3.99 -13.18
C LEU A 38 -2.72 4.88 -12.11
N PHE A 39 -2.26 4.79 -10.86
CA PHE A 39 -2.79 5.57 -9.75
C PHE A 39 -2.53 7.07 -9.92
N PHE A 40 -1.33 7.44 -10.37
CA PHE A 40 -1.00 8.83 -10.69
C PHE A 40 -1.88 9.35 -11.85
N TYR A 41 -2.07 8.54 -12.89
CA TYR A 41 -2.93 8.89 -14.01
C TYR A 41 -4.38 9.15 -13.59
N PHE A 42 -4.88 8.42 -12.57
CA PHE A 42 -6.23 8.57 -12.00
C PHE A 42 -6.37 9.63 -10.89
N ARG A 43 -5.33 10.43 -10.61
CA ARG A 43 -5.33 11.46 -9.54
C ARG A 43 -5.58 10.90 -8.13
N LEU A 44 -5.21 9.64 -7.87
CA LEU A 44 -5.40 9.04 -6.54
C LEU A 44 -4.52 9.68 -5.45
N ASP A 45 -3.53 10.48 -5.82
CA ASP A 45 -2.78 11.33 -4.90
C ASP A 45 -3.67 12.40 -4.24
N GLN A 46 -4.76 12.82 -4.88
CA GLN A 46 -5.70 13.81 -4.34
C GLN A 46 -6.72 13.21 -3.36
N VAL A 47 -6.69 11.90 -3.13
CA VAL A 47 -7.60 11.21 -2.20
C VAL A 47 -7.15 11.36 -0.74
N PHE A 48 -5.85 11.51 -0.49
CA PHE A 48 -5.31 11.54 0.88
C PHE A 48 -5.87 12.63 1.80
N PRO A 49 -6.15 13.87 1.34
CA PRO A 49 -6.80 14.89 2.16
C PRO A 49 -8.20 14.49 2.66
N TYR A 50 -8.92 13.65 1.91
CA TYR A 50 -10.29 13.21 2.26
C TYR A 50 -10.32 12.06 3.26
N ILE A 51 -9.16 11.48 3.60
CA ILE A 51 -9.06 10.41 4.59
C ILE A 51 -8.64 11.03 5.93
N SER A 52 -9.51 10.94 6.94
CA SER A 52 -9.30 11.51 8.28
C SER A 52 -7.90 11.25 8.88
N ASN A 53 -7.37 10.04 8.70
CA ASN A 53 -6.06 9.64 9.23
C ASN A 53 -4.86 10.29 8.53
N PHE A 54 -5.05 10.81 7.31
CA PHE A 54 -4.00 11.36 6.46
C PHE A 54 -4.16 12.86 6.20
N GLU A 55 -5.29 13.47 6.56
CA GLU A 55 -5.57 14.91 6.42
C GLU A 55 -4.44 15.78 6.97
N VAL A 56 -3.95 15.48 8.18
CA VAL A 56 -2.86 16.22 8.85
C VAL A 56 -1.48 16.04 8.15
N ARG A 57 -1.34 15.02 7.32
CA ARG A 57 -0.09 14.69 6.61
C ARG A 57 -0.15 15.07 5.13
N ALA A 58 -1.35 15.27 4.58
CA ALA A 58 -1.53 15.78 3.23
C ALA A 58 -0.97 17.21 3.14
N GLY A 59 -0.22 17.49 2.07
CA GLY A 59 0.52 18.75 1.88
C GLY A 59 1.87 18.82 2.59
N THR A 60 2.21 17.86 3.45
CA THR A 60 3.55 17.80 4.04
C THR A 60 4.56 17.26 3.03
N SER A 61 5.73 17.90 2.95
CA SER A 61 6.82 17.42 2.12
C SER A 61 7.98 16.95 2.99
N TYR A 62 8.59 15.84 2.60
CA TYR A 62 9.83 15.36 3.18
C TYR A 62 11.00 15.85 2.35
N ASP A 63 11.93 16.56 2.98
CA ASP A 63 13.22 16.81 2.35
C ASP A 63 14.10 15.58 2.53
N ILE A 64 14.31 14.86 1.44
CA ILE A 64 15.25 13.75 1.38
C ILE A 64 16.30 14.13 0.35
N LEU A 65 17.56 14.22 0.78
CA LEU A 65 18.70 14.46 -0.11
C LEU A 65 18.61 15.79 -0.92
N GLY A 66 17.95 16.82 -0.39
CA GLY A 66 17.78 18.11 -1.07
C GLY A 66 16.67 18.13 -2.11
N THR A 67 15.83 17.08 -2.14
CA THR A 67 14.62 17.00 -2.95
C THR A 67 13.41 16.97 -2.04
N SER A 68 12.50 17.93 -2.24
CA SER A 68 11.21 17.98 -1.55
C SER A 68 10.27 16.96 -2.21
N ILE A 69 9.96 15.88 -1.50
CA ILE A 69 9.05 14.83 -1.95
C ILE A 69 7.75 14.94 -1.14
N ALA A 70 6.64 15.15 -1.84
CA ALA A 70 5.33 15.27 -1.21
C ALA A 70 4.87 13.93 -0.59
N PHE A 71 4.24 13.97 0.59
CA PHE A 71 3.75 12.79 1.32
C PHE A 71 2.87 11.90 0.45
N GLU A 72 2.02 12.48 -0.39
CA GLU A 72 1.09 11.80 -1.29
C GLU A 72 1.82 10.86 -2.24
N THR A 73 2.97 11.30 -2.78
CA THR A 73 3.75 10.48 -3.70
C THR A 73 4.35 9.25 -3.01
N VAL A 74 4.82 9.41 -1.77
CA VAL A 74 5.37 8.31 -0.95
C VAL A 74 4.28 7.34 -0.54
N ALA A 75 3.14 7.86 -0.08
CA ALA A 75 1.99 7.07 0.31
C ALA A 75 1.44 6.27 -0.88
N LEU A 76 1.29 6.90 -2.04
CA LEU A 76 0.85 6.25 -3.27
C LEU A 76 1.82 5.14 -3.71
N SER A 77 3.13 5.40 -3.61
CA SER A 77 4.15 4.41 -3.92
C SER A 77 4.10 3.20 -2.97
N LEU A 78 3.85 3.42 -1.67
CA LEU A 78 3.71 2.35 -0.70
C LEU A 78 2.46 1.50 -0.97
N ILE A 79 1.33 2.13 -1.28
CA ILE A 79 0.08 1.43 -1.61
C ILE A 79 0.26 0.63 -2.91
N ALA A 80 0.87 1.22 -3.94
CA ALA A 80 1.17 0.53 -5.19
C ALA A 80 2.10 -0.67 -4.98
N ALA A 81 3.13 -0.53 -4.13
CA ALA A 81 4.02 -1.62 -3.76
C ALA A 81 3.29 -2.74 -3.00
N PHE A 82 2.43 -2.39 -2.05
CA PHE A 82 1.66 -3.36 -1.29
C PHE A 82 0.67 -4.13 -2.18
N LEU A 83 -0.06 -3.44 -3.04
CA LEU A 83 -0.98 -4.08 -3.98
C LEU A 83 -0.23 -4.95 -5.01
N SER A 84 0.92 -4.47 -5.48
CA SER A 84 1.81 -5.24 -6.35
C SER A 84 2.29 -6.54 -5.68
N LEU A 85 2.60 -6.49 -4.37
CA LEU A 85 2.99 -7.67 -3.60
C LEU A 85 1.87 -8.71 -3.61
N ILE A 86 0.63 -8.29 -3.35
CA ILE A 86 -0.55 -9.16 -3.34
C ILE A 86 -0.75 -9.80 -4.71
N ILE A 87 -0.74 -9.01 -5.78
CA ILE A 87 -0.93 -9.50 -7.16
C ILE A 87 0.17 -10.49 -7.52
N THR A 88 1.42 -10.18 -7.19
CA THR A 88 2.57 -11.06 -7.45
C THR A 88 2.42 -12.37 -6.69
N LEU A 89 2.06 -12.32 -5.41
CA LEU A 89 1.85 -13.51 -4.58
C LEU A 89 0.74 -14.39 -5.18
N LEU A 90 -0.38 -13.78 -5.57
CA LEU A 90 -1.52 -14.48 -6.17
C LEU A 90 -1.15 -15.15 -7.50
N ARG A 91 -0.39 -14.46 -8.35
CA ARG A 91 0.06 -14.97 -9.66
C ARG A 91 1.05 -16.13 -9.52
N HIS A 92 1.95 -16.04 -8.54
CA HIS A 92 3.05 -17.00 -8.37
C HIS A 92 2.75 -18.16 -7.41
N LEU A 93 1.57 -18.17 -6.77
CA LEU A 93 1.14 -19.26 -5.88
C LEU A 93 1.10 -20.63 -6.58
N ARG A 94 0.88 -20.64 -7.90
CA ARG A 94 0.68 -21.85 -8.70
C ARG A 94 1.93 -22.33 -9.45
N ASP A 95 2.98 -21.51 -9.55
CA ASP A 95 4.17 -21.77 -10.40
C ASP A 95 5.23 -22.66 -9.73
N ASP A 96 5.14 -22.88 -8.41
CA ASP A 96 6.18 -23.58 -7.65
C ASP A 96 6.24 -25.11 -7.91
N ARG A 97 5.30 -25.69 -8.67
CA ARG A 97 5.16 -27.16 -8.83
C ARG A 97 6.08 -27.82 -9.86
N THR A 98 6.80 -27.07 -10.69
CA THR A 98 7.67 -27.69 -11.71
C THR A 98 9.03 -28.11 -11.11
N LYS A 99 9.48 -29.36 -11.33
CA LYS A 99 10.78 -29.86 -10.84
C LYS A 99 11.89 -29.62 -11.89
N ALA A 100 13.17 -29.66 -11.51
CA ALA A 100 14.28 -29.43 -12.44
C ALA A 100 14.44 -30.57 -13.48
N ILE A 101 14.29 -31.82 -13.05
CA ILE A 101 14.41 -33.02 -13.92
C ILE A 101 13.53 -32.92 -15.19
N PRO A 102 12.20 -32.72 -15.10
CA PRO A 102 11.36 -32.64 -16.29
C PRO A 102 11.67 -31.44 -17.20
N LEU A 103 12.23 -30.35 -16.66
CA LEU A 103 12.67 -29.21 -17.46
C LEU A 103 13.94 -29.51 -18.27
N ILE A 104 14.88 -30.27 -17.68
CA ILE A 104 16.11 -30.72 -18.34
C ILE A 104 15.76 -31.72 -19.45
N GLU A 105 14.91 -32.69 -19.15
CA GLU A 105 14.45 -33.70 -20.12
C GLU A 105 13.70 -33.07 -21.30
N LYS A 106 12.85 -32.06 -21.04
CA LYS A 106 12.15 -31.34 -22.11
C LYS A 106 13.09 -30.64 -23.09
N LYS A 107 14.25 -30.17 -22.62
CA LYS A 107 15.26 -29.51 -23.45
C LYS A 107 16.22 -30.49 -24.13
N ASN A 108 16.44 -31.65 -23.51
CA ASN A 108 17.37 -32.67 -23.97
C ASN A 108 16.62 -34.01 -24.13
N PRO A 109 16.01 -34.27 -25.31
CA PRO A 109 15.17 -35.46 -25.51
C PRO A 109 15.94 -36.77 -25.31
N GLU A 110 17.27 -36.76 -25.52
CA GLU A 110 18.11 -37.94 -25.31
C GLU A 110 18.22 -38.40 -23.85
N LEU A 111 17.92 -37.49 -22.90
CA LEU A 111 17.91 -37.75 -21.46
C LEU A 111 16.52 -38.06 -20.93
N HIS A 112 15.50 -38.03 -21.78
CA HIS A 112 14.12 -38.33 -21.39
C HIS A 112 14.03 -39.71 -20.78
N GLU A 113 13.39 -39.79 -19.60
CA GLU A 113 13.31 -40.97 -18.72
C GLU A 113 14.66 -41.46 -18.15
N LYS A 114 15.75 -41.42 -18.91
CA LYS A 114 17.09 -41.85 -18.48
C LYS A 114 17.59 -41.06 -17.28
N LEU A 115 17.39 -39.73 -17.28
CA LEU A 115 17.84 -38.87 -16.18
C LEU A 115 17.09 -39.19 -14.89
N ARG A 116 15.77 -39.33 -14.97
CA ARG A 116 14.94 -39.73 -13.83
C ARG A 116 15.30 -41.13 -13.32
N THR A 117 15.42 -42.12 -14.20
CA THR A 117 15.78 -43.50 -13.84
C THR A 117 17.17 -43.58 -13.23
N ALA A 118 18.14 -42.84 -13.78
CA ALA A 118 19.49 -42.75 -13.24
C ALA A 118 19.53 -42.04 -11.87
N TYR A 119 18.67 -41.03 -11.66
CA TYR A 119 18.54 -40.38 -10.37
C TYR A 119 17.94 -41.32 -9.31
N ASP A 120 16.86 -42.02 -9.64
CA ASP A 120 16.17 -42.94 -8.73
C ASP A 120 17.06 -44.14 -8.35
N ASN A 121 17.85 -44.68 -9.30
CA ASN A 121 18.74 -45.83 -9.09
C ASN A 121 20.20 -45.46 -8.80
N SER A 122 20.47 -44.22 -8.41
CA SER A 122 21.85 -43.71 -8.21
C SER A 122 22.65 -44.40 -7.10
N ASN A 123 22.00 -45.14 -6.21
CA ASN A 123 22.66 -45.88 -5.13
C ASN A 123 22.83 -47.37 -5.45
N GLU A 124 22.30 -47.83 -6.58
CA GLU A 124 22.32 -49.24 -6.96
C GLU A 124 23.63 -49.60 -7.65
N THR A 125 24.19 -50.74 -7.26
CA THR A 125 25.49 -51.23 -7.75
C THR A 125 25.29 -52.39 -8.74
N ASN A 126 24.60 -52.12 -9.84
CA ASN A 126 24.40 -53.08 -10.94
C ASN A 126 25.21 -52.64 -12.17
N LEU A 127 25.82 -53.57 -12.91
CA LEU A 127 26.56 -53.28 -14.14
C LEU A 127 25.73 -52.48 -15.16
N ILE A 128 24.45 -52.83 -15.32
CA ILE A 128 23.53 -52.13 -16.22
C ILE A 128 23.28 -50.68 -15.74
N VAL A 129 23.13 -50.52 -14.42
CA VAL A 129 22.94 -49.21 -13.80
C VAL A 129 24.22 -48.37 -13.91
N ALA A 130 25.40 -48.98 -13.75
CA ALA A 130 26.68 -48.31 -13.90
C ALA A 130 26.89 -47.76 -15.33
N ASP A 131 26.53 -48.53 -16.35
CA ASP A 131 26.56 -48.06 -17.74
C ASP A 131 25.58 -46.91 -17.97
N LEU A 132 24.34 -47.02 -17.45
CA LEU A 132 23.37 -45.93 -17.49
C LEU A 132 23.87 -44.65 -16.79
N LEU A 133 24.43 -44.78 -15.58
CA LEU A 133 24.98 -43.66 -14.81
C LEU A 133 26.15 -43.00 -15.55
N ASN A 134 27.05 -43.77 -16.15
CA ASN A 134 28.16 -43.23 -16.94
C ASN A 134 27.67 -42.50 -18.20
N SER A 135 26.72 -43.11 -18.92
CA SER A 135 26.11 -42.51 -20.11
C SER A 135 25.43 -41.19 -19.78
N VAL A 136 24.61 -41.15 -18.72
CA VAL A 136 23.94 -39.93 -18.26
C VAL A 136 24.93 -38.91 -17.74
N SER A 137 25.92 -39.32 -16.94
CA SER A 137 26.97 -38.44 -16.37
C SER A 137 27.75 -37.70 -17.45
N SER A 138 28.11 -38.38 -18.54
CA SER A 138 28.81 -37.75 -19.67
C SER A 138 27.96 -36.68 -20.36
N LYS A 139 26.65 -36.91 -20.49
CA LYS A 139 25.71 -36.00 -21.15
C LYS A 139 25.36 -34.80 -20.27
N ILE A 140 25.14 -34.99 -18.97
CA ILE A 140 24.83 -33.88 -18.06
C ILE A 140 26.03 -32.95 -17.82
N ALA A 141 27.26 -33.43 -18.02
CA ALA A 141 28.47 -32.63 -17.86
C ALA A 141 28.52 -31.43 -18.82
N VAL A 142 27.88 -31.56 -19.99
CA VAL A 142 27.82 -30.51 -21.02
C VAL A 142 26.71 -29.49 -20.72
N ILE A 143 25.70 -29.86 -19.92
CA ILE A 143 24.51 -29.04 -19.70
C ILE A 143 24.80 -27.94 -18.67
N ALA A 144 24.83 -26.70 -19.14
CA ALA A 144 25.00 -25.53 -18.30
C ALA A 144 23.71 -25.16 -17.56
N SER A 145 23.82 -24.74 -16.29
CA SER A 145 22.67 -24.25 -15.51
C SER A 145 21.99 -23.01 -16.10
N SER A 146 22.67 -22.28 -16.99
CA SER A 146 22.10 -21.15 -17.73
C SER A 146 21.04 -21.56 -18.75
N GLU A 147 21.02 -22.83 -19.19
CA GLU A 147 20.00 -23.30 -20.14
C GLU A 147 18.62 -23.38 -19.52
N LEU A 148 18.52 -23.57 -18.21
CA LEU A 148 17.25 -23.57 -17.48
C LEU A 148 16.63 -22.17 -17.35
N LEU A 149 17.43 -21.12 -17.59
CA LEU A 149 16.96 -19.75 -17.57
C LEU A 149 16.23 -19.40 -18.87
N THR A 150 14.98 -18.95 -18.73
CA THR A 150 14.16 -18.49 -19.86
C THR A 150 14.52 -17.04 -20.20
N LYS A 151 15.59 -16.86 -20.98
CA LYS A 151 16.12 -15.53 -21.38
C LYS A 151 15.03 -14.58 -21.90
N ARG A 152 14.10 -15.09 -22.73
CA ARG A 152 12.97 -14.32 -23.28
C ARG A 152 12.11 -13.68 -22.19
N LYS A 153 11.81 -14.40 -21.10
CA LYS A 153 11.00 -13.86 -19.99
C LYS A 153 11.73 -12.74 -19.24
N LEU A 154 13.04 -12.89 -19.03
CA LEU A 154 13.85 -11.82 -18.41
C LEU A 154 13.90 -10.58 -19.29
N VAL A 155 14.21 -10.75 -20.58
CA VAL A 155 14.32 -9.62 -21.52
C VAL A 155 13.01 -8.86 -21.60
N ILE A 156 11.88 -9.56 -21.76
CA ILE A 156 10.55 -8.91 -21.80
C ILE A 156 10.26 -8.18 -20.48
N GLY A 157 10.53 -8.79 -19.33
CA GLY A 157 10.29 -8.16 -18.04
C GLY A 157 11.15 -6.90 -17.83
N VAL A 158 12.44 -6.95 -18.19
CA VAL A 158 13.33 -5.79 -18.10
C VAL A 158 12.89 -4.67 -19.04
N VAL A 159 12.54 -5.00 -20.29
CA VAL A 159 12.03 -4.01 -21.25
C VAL A 159 10.73 -3.37 -20.76
N LEU A 160 9.81 -4.14 -20.19
CA LEU A 160 8.57 -3.61 -19.62
C LEU A 160 8.83 -2.66 -18.44
N ILE A 161 9.76 -3.00 -17.55
CA ILE A 161 10.15 -2.13 -16.43
C ILE A 161 10.75 -0.83 -16.96
N LEU A 162 11.67 -0.91 -17.92
CA LEU A 162 12.30 0.28 -18.51
C LEU A 162 11.28 1.16 -19.19
N LEU A 163 10.41 0.57 -20.02
CA LEU A 163 9.36 1.30 -20.73
C LEU A 163 8.37 1.95 -19.76
N SER A 164 7.93 1.20 -18.75
CA SER A 164 7.03 1.71 -17.72
C SER A 164 7.69 2.80 -16.89
N GLY A 165 8.97 2.67 -16.55
CA GLY A 165 9.70 3.69 -15.80
C GLY A 165 9.85 4.99 -16.58
N VAL A 166 10.21 4.91 -17.87
CA VAL A 166 10.27 6.09 -18.74
C VAL A 166 8.89 6.74 -18.87
N ALA A 167 7.85 5.93 -19.06
CA ALA A 167 6.47 6.43 -19.12
C ALA A 167 6.06 7.12 -17.81
N THR A 168 6.39 6.57 -16.65
CA THR A 168 6.11 7.19 -15.35
C THR A 168 6.79 8.55 -15.22
N VAL A 169 8.09 8.64 -15.53
CA VAL A 169 8.81 9.92 -15.47
C VAL A 169 8.20 10.95 -16.41
N TYR A 170 7.85 10.54 -17.63
CA TYR A 170 7.21 11.41 -18.60
C TYR A 170 5.85 11.91 -18.12
N VAL A 171 5.00 11.01 -17.62
CA VAL A 171 3.65 11.32 -17.15
C VAL A 171 3.68 12.23 -15.93
N VAL A 172 4.59 11.98 -14.99
CA VAL A 172 4.76 12.82 -13.79
C VAL A 172 5.28 14.21 -14.14
N ASN A 173 6.27 14.31 -15.02
CA ASN A 173 6.85 15.61 -15.39
C ASN A 173 5.92 16.48 -16.26
N ASN A 174 5.09 15.87 -17.11
CA ASN A 174 4.15 16.59 -17.97
C ASN A 174 2.75 16.70 -17.35
N ASP A 175 2.59 16.26 -16.10
CA ASP A 175 1.33 16.22 -15.36
C ASP A 175 0.14 15.66 -16.17
N VAL A 176 0.39 14.57 -16.90
CA VAL A 176 -0.63 13.95 -17.77
C VAL A 176 -1.60 13.14 -16.91
N ARG A 177 -2.71 13.77 -16.52
CA ARG A 177 -3.75 13.14 -15.68
C ARG A 177 -5.09 13.11 -16.39
N THR A 178 -5.89 12.10 -16.07
CA THR A 178 -7.27 12.04 -16.54
C THR A 178 -8.12 13.14 -15.89
N SER A 179 -9.11 13.64 -16.63
CA SER A 179 -10.17 14.52 -16.12
C SER A 179 -11.42 13.77 -15.65
N LEU A 180 -11.42 12.43 -15.76
CA LEU A 180 -12.59 11.60 -15.46
C LEU A 180 -12.89 11.50 -13.96
N PHE A 181 -11.88 11.67 -13.12
CA PHE A 181 -12.01 11.67 -11.67
C PHE A 181 -11.56 13.04 -11.19
N ASP A 182 -12.52 13.95 -11.09
CA ASP A 182 -12.28 15.26 -10.52
C ASP A 182 -12.17 15.16 -8.99
N GLN A 183 -11.47 16.12 -8.39
CA GLN A 183 -11.17 16.13 -6.96
C GLN A 183 -12.45 16.05 -6.10
N SER A 184 -13.53 16.70 -6.54
CA SER A 184 -14.85 16.65 -5.91
C SER A 184 -15.47 15.25 -5.92
N THR A 185 -15.45 14.57 -7.07
CA THR A 185 -16.02 13.22 -7.23
C THR A 185 -15.25 12.16 -6.43
N LEU A 186 -13.93 12.31 -6.31
CA LEU A 186 -13.11 11.44 -5.46
C LEU A 186 -13.40 11.65 -3.98
N GLY A 187 -13.59 12.90 -3.54
CA GLY A 187 -13.97 13.23 -2.17
C GLY A 187 -15.32 12.62 -1.79
N ASP A 188 -16.33 12.76 -2.65
CA ASP A 188 -17.66 12.18 -2.43
C ASP A 188 -17.59 10.63 -2.31
N LEU A 189 -16.82 9.99 -3.17
CA LEU A 189 -16.65 8.53 -3.16
C LEU A 189 -15.94 8.02 -1.89
N VAL A 190 -14.98 8.78 -1.36
CA VAL A 190 -14.27 8.44 -0.12
C VAL A 190 -15.17 8.63 1.10
N ASN A 191 -16.00 9.67 1.09
CA ASN A 191 -16.96 9.96 2.15
C ASN A 191 -18.10 8.93 2.24
N GLU A 192 -18.44 8.28 1.13
CA GLU A 192 -19.43 7.19 1.09
C GLU A 192 -18.90 5.87 1.71
N ILE A 193 -17.58 5.72 1.89
CA ILE A 193 -16.99 4.50 2.47
C ILE A 193 -17.09 4.51 4.00
N PRO A 194 -17.89 3.61 4.61
CA PRO A 194 -18.08 3.59 6.06
C PRO A 194 -16.76 3.30 6.79
N GLY A 195 -16.37 4.19 7.69
CA GLY A 195 -15.15 4.08 8.52
C GLY A 195 -13.86 4.62 7.90
N ILE A 196 -13.91 5.15 6.66
CA ILE A 196 -12.76 5.80 5.99
C ILE A 196 -13.06 7.27 5.70
N GLY A 197 -14.28 7.58 5.29
CA GLY A 197 -14.75 8.93 5.01
C GLY A 197 -14.83 9.81 6.26
N ASN A 198 -14.66 11.12 6.05
CA ASN A 198 -14.99 12.13 7.06
C ASN A 198 -16.51 12.18 7.20
N GLY A 199 -17.06 11.26 7.99
CA GLY A 199 -18.48 11.17 8.26
C GLY A 199 -18.99 12.47 8.87
N ASP A 200 -19.81 13.18 8.11
CA ASP A 200 -20.72 14.25 8.53
C ASP A 200 -20.16 15.21 9.60
N ALA A 201 -19.25 16.09 9.17
CA ALA A 201 -19.02 17.36 9.84
C ALA A 201 -19.56 18.48 8.96
N THR A 202 -20.80 18.88 9.22
CA THR A 202 -21.36 20.17 8.81
C THR A 202 -20.33 21.29 8.94
N SER A 203 -20.18 22.05 7.85
CA SER A 203 -19.64 23.42 7.76
C SER A 203 -18.12 23.60 7.75
N GLY A 204 -17.60 23.96 6.57
CA GLY A 204 -16.31 24.66 6.43
C GLY A 204 -15.55 24.25 5.18
N ASN A 205 -15.97 24.75 4.01
CA ASN A 205 -15.10 24.78 2.84
C ASN A 205 -13.88 25.64 3.17
N ASP A 206 -12.78 25.00 3.58
CA ASP A 206 -11.47 25.63 3.57
C ASP A 206 -10.43 24.63 3.05
N VAL A 207 -10.67 24.17 1.82
CA VAL A 207 -9.61 23.53 1.02
C VAL A 207 -8.87 24.67 0.32
N PHE A 208 -7.70 25.03 0.84
CA PHE A 208 -6.80 25.97 0.18
C PHE A 208 -6.37 25.43 -1.19
N VAL A 209 -6.92 26.01 -2.25
CA VAL A 209 -6.52 25.76 -3.63
C VAL A 209 -5.28 26.61 -3.93
N PHE A 210 -4.11 25.97 -4.03
CA PHE A 210 -2.93 26.64 -4.59
C PHE A 210 -3.08 26.73 -6.11
N ASN A 211 -3.62 27.84 -6.58
CA ASN A 211 -3.67 28.15 -8.00
C ASN A 211 -2.29 28.65 -8.44
N ASN A 212 -1.50 27.77 -9.06
CA ASN A 212 -0.18 28.11 -9.58
C ASN A 212 -0.30 28.38 -11.09
N GLU A 213 -0.85 29.55 -11.44
CA GLU A 213 -0.73 30.11 -12.79
C GLU A 213 0.20 31.32 -12.72
N GLY A 214 1.40 31.14 -13.29
CA GLY A 214 2.42 32.17 -13.33
C GLY A 214 2.02 33.32 -14.24
N ASN A 215 2.36 34.54 -13.82
CA ASN A 215 2.77 35.57 -14.75
C ASN A 215 3.90 36.42 -14.17
N GLN A 216 4.89 36.64 -15.02
CA GLN A 216 6.12 37.39 -14.82
C GLN A 216 5.84 38.84 -14.46
N ASP A 217 6.56 39.41 -13.48
CA ASP A 217 7.60 40.40 -13.75
C ASP A 217 8.31 40.85 -12.46
N GLY A 218 9.55 41.32 -12.60
CA GLY A 218 10.07 42.38 -11.71
C GLY A 218 10.88 41.95 -10.49
N THR A 219 12.19 42.09 -10.64
CA THR A 219 13.26 41.98 -9.64
C THR A 219 13.09 42.89 -8.41
N SER A 220 13.60 42.39 -7.26
CA SER A 220 14.30 43.10 -6.17
C SER A 220 13.62 43.29 -4.80
N SER A 221 14.33 42.75 -3.80
CA SER A 221 14.58 43.25 -2.44
C SER A 221 13.41 43.44 -1.48
N GLY A 222 13.47 42.68 -0.38
CA GLY A 222 12.48 42.70 0.68
C GLY A 222 12.37 44.03 1.42
N THR A 223 11.15 44.30 1.88
CA THR A 223 10.77 44.76 3.22
C THR A 223 9.25 44.64 3.31
N GLU A 224 8.80 44.11 4.44
CA GLU A 224 7.41 43.93 4.84
C GLU A 224 6.59 45.22 4.66
N ASN A 225 5.42 45.12 4.03
CA ASN A 225 4.45 46.22 4.02
C ASN A 225 3.03 45.65 4.20
N LEU A 226 2.68 45.42 5.48
CA LEU A 226 1.35 45.01 5.97
C LEU A 226 0.39 46.21 6.01
N THR A 227 0.10 46.81 4.85
CA THR A 227 -0.93 47.85 4.76
C THR A 227 -1.60 47.76 3.39
N GLY A 228 -2.58 46.87 3.29
CA GLY A 228 -3.47 46.76 2.13
C GLY A 228 -4.72 47.62 2.33
N ASP A 229 -5.16 48.27 1.26
CA ASP A 229 -6.31 49.17 1.23
C ASP A 229 -7.63 48.47 1.61
N THR A 230 -8.50 49.24 2.28
CA THR A 230 -9.78 48.84 2.86
C THR A 230 -10.72 48.15 1.86
N ALA A 231 -11.17 46.93 2.19
CA ALA A 231 -12.19 46.22 1.41
C ALA A 231 -13.60 46.77 1.73
N ILE A 232 -14.17 47.56 0.82
CA ILE A 232 -15.57 47.99 0.87
C ILE A 232 -16.41 46.96 0.10
N ILE A 233 -17.32 46.25 0.78
CA ILE A 233 -18.30 45.37 0.13
C ILE A 233 -19.66 46.09 0.12
N VAL A 234 -20.23 46.30 -1.06
CA VAL A 234 -21.53 46.96 -1.23
C VAL A 234 -22.64 45.90 -1.20
N GLN A 235 -23.47 45.91 -0.15
CA GLN A 235 -24.72 45.14 -0.09
C GLN A 235 -25.90 46.12 0.04
N ASP A 236 -26.84 46.06 -0.91
CA ASP A 236 -28.09 46.85 -0.95
C ASP A 236 -27.93 48.39 -0.79
N GLY A 237 -26.93 48.97 -1.46
CA GLY A 237 -26.88 50.41 -1.71
C GLY A 237 -26.71 51.31 -0.48
N LYS A 238 -26.26 50.75 0.65
CA LYS A 238 -25.91 51.51 1.85
C LYS A 238 -24.49 51.13 2.28
N GLU A 239 -23.59 52.10 2.26
CA GLU A 239 -22.21 51.92 2.72
C GLU A 239 -22.21 51.56 4.21
N VAL A 240 -21.72 50.37 4.54
CA VAL A 240 -21.54 49.92 5.92
C VAL A 240 -20.04 49.96 6.22
N ASP A 241 -19.63 50.90 7.06
CA ASP A 241 -18.28 50.99 7.58
C ASP A 241 -18.06 49.88 8.62
N LEU A 242 -17.14 48.94 8.32
CA LEU A 242 -16.69 47.89 9.22
C LEU A 242 -15.38 48.29 9.91
N THR A 243 -15.28 49.52 10.40
CA THR A 243 -14.21 49.90 11.33
C THR A 243 -14.37 49.11 12.61
N LEU A 244 -13.51 48.10 12.78
CA LEU A 244 -13.30 47.46 14.07
C LEU A 244 -12.79 48.53 15.05
N PRO A 245 -13.42 48.74 16.21
CA PRO A 245 -12.87 49.66 17.21
C PRO A 245 -11.48 49.19 17.63
N ALA A 246 -10.56 50.14 17.77
CA ALA A 246 -9.18 49.85 18.19
C ALA A 246 -9.21 49.12 19.55
N GLY A 247 -8.74 47.86 19.57
CA GLY A 247 -8.77 46.99 20.77
C GLY A 247 -9.05 45.51 20.51
N SER A 248 -9.39 45.11 19.28
CA SER A 248 -9.68 43.71 18.92
C SER A 248 -8.44 42.82 18.68
N GLY A 249 -7.24 43.28 19.04
CA GLY A 249 -5.98 42.56 18.82
C GLY A 249 -5.29 42.26 20.15
N VAL A 250 -5.38 40.99 20.58
CA VAL A 250 -4.48 40.28 21.51
C VAL A 250 -3.84 41.07 22.67
N GLY A 251 -4.37 40.89 23.88
CA GLY A 251 -3.64 41.17 25.13
C GLY A 251 -4.57 41.52 26.28
N PHE A 252 -4.62 40.67 27.31
CA PHE A 252 -5.26 40.99 28.58
C PHE A 252 -4.65 42.29 29.15
N THR A 253 -5.45 43.34 29.26
CA THR A 253 -5.14 44.50 30.09
C THR A 253 -6.03 44.46 31.33
N GLU A 254 -5.41 44.27 32.50
CA GLU A 254 -6.06 44.47 33.81
C GLU A 254 -6.59 45.89 33.90
N GLY A 255 -7.92 46.01 33.99
CA GLY A 255 -8.56 47.31 34.01
C GLY A 255 -10.07 47.22 33.98
N ASN A 256 -10.65 46.41 34.87
CA ASN A 256 -12.00 46.66 35.37
C ASN A 256 -12.18 46.01 36.74
N THR A 257 -12.37 46.87 37.72
CA THR A 257 -12.69 46.60 39.13
C THR A 257 -13.97 45.76 39.22
N SER A 258 -13.81 44.44 39.14
CA SER A 258 -14.86 43.49 39.53
C SER A 258 -14.65 43.18 41.01
N GLN A 259 -15.71 43.37 41.80
CA GLN A 259 -15.72 43.11 43.25
C GLN A 259 -15.09 41.74 43.55
N GLU A 260 -14.06 41.73 44.41
CA GLU A 260 -13.53 40.52 45.04
C GLU A 260 -14.69 39.76 45.68
N SER A 261 -15.03 38.63 45.08
CA SER A 261 -15.71 37.55 45.79
C SER A 261 -14.62 36.55 46.14
N ASP A 262 -14.26 36.52 47.43
CA ASP A 262 -13.40 35.47 48.02
C ASP A 262 -14.08 34.11 47.82
N THR A 263 -13.82 33.46 46.69
CA THR A 263 -14.07 32.04 46.51
C THR A 263 -12.75 31.32 46.67
N ASN A 264 -12.46 30.92 47.91
CA ASN A 264 -11.43 29.93 48.20
C ASN A 264 -11.67 28.71 47.29
N PHE A 265 -10.65 28.31 46.55
CA PHE A 265 -10.72 27.09 45.75
C PHE A 265 -10.77 25.87 46.66
N ASP A 266 -11.91 25.19 46.69
CA ASP A 266 -12.02 23.90 47.36
C ASP A 266 -11.26 22.84 46.54
N GLN A 267 -10.27 22.23 47.19
CA GLN A 267 -9.49 21.13 46.64
C GLN A 267 -10.43 19.94 46.37
N SER A 268 -10.55 19.52 45.12
CA SER A 268 -11.39 18.39 44.75
C SER A 268 -10.97 17.11 45.47
N SER A 269 -11.92 16.47 46.15
CA SER A 269 -11.78 15.17 46.83
C SER A 269 -11.18 14.10 45.89
N PRO A 270 -10.31 13.20 46.37
CA PRO A 270 -9.84 12.08 45.56
C PRO A 270 -11.04 11.22 45.15
N TYR A 271 -11.27 11.10 43.85
CA TYR A 271 -12.30 10.21 43.29
C TYR A 271 -12.10 8.78 43.84
N GLU A 272 -13.18 8.21 44.38
CA GLU A 272 -13.21 6.81 44.80
C GLU A 272 -13.02 5.93 43.55
N ARG A 273 -11.87 5.27 43.46
CA ARG A 273 -11.53 4.39 42.35
C ARG A 273 -12.31 3.08 42.51
N SER A 274 -13.52 3.01 41.99
CA SER A 274 -14.26 1.74 41.98
C SER A 274 -13.60 0.78 40.98
N VAL A 275 -13.17 -0.37 41.49
CA VAL A 275 -12.63 -1.46 40.67
C VAL A 275 -13.81 -2.14 39.99
N ILE A 276 -13.97 -1.93 38.68
CA ILE A 276 -14.96 -2.66 37.90
C ILE A 276 -14.43 -4.08 37.70
N SER A 277 -14.92 -5.02 38.52
CA SER A 277 -14.81 -6.45 38.27
C SER A 277 -15.66 -6.82 37.05
N SER A 278 -15.12 -7.63 36.15
CA SER A 278 -15.80 -8.14 34.95
C SER A 278 -17.18 -8.69 35.32
N GLN A 279 -18.24 -8.17 34.70
CA GLN A 279 -19.56 -8.77 34.85
C GLN A 279 -19.54 -10.16 34.21
N THR A 280 -19.71 -11.18 35.04
CA THR A 280 -20.02 -12.54 34.58
C THR A 280 -21.34 -12.48 33.82
N TYR A 281 -21.26 -12.76 32.53
CA TYR A 281 -22.38 -12.82 31.60
C TYR A 281 -23.44 -13.79 32.16
N ASN A 282 -24.51 -13.24 32.74
CA ASN A 282 -25.70 -14.00 33.12
C ASN A 282 -26.75 -13.72 32.06
N ASP A 283 -26.81 -14.58 31.05
CA ASP A 283 -27.89 -14.61 30.07
C ASP A 283 -29.21 -14.92 30.78
N LYS A 284 -29.96 -13.88 31.15
CA LYS A 284 -31.39 -14.03 31.39
C LYS A 284 -32.06 -14.18 30.03
N LEU A 285 -32.36 -15.43 29.67
CA LEU A 285 -33.12 -15.75 28.46
C LEU A 285 -34.47 -14.98 28.47
N PRO A 286 -34.90 -14.42 27.32
CA PRO A 286 -36.17 -13.71 27.22
C PRO A 286 -37.34 -14.62 27.60
N GLN A 287 -38.27 -14.12 28.43
CA GLN A 287 -39.45 -14.87 28.84
C GLN A 287 -40.30 -15.23 27.61
N GLY A 288 -40.61 -16.52 27.47
CA GLY A 288 -41.41 -17.07 26.35
C GLY A 288 -40.67 -18.12 25.52
N TYR A 289 -39.34 -18.15 25.52
CA TYR A 289 -38.56 -19.11 24.73
C TYR A 289 -38.20 -20.40 25.48
N GLU A 290 -38.47 -20.48 26.78
CA GLU A 290 -38.14 -21.64 27.61
C GLU A 290 -38.88 -22.92 27.16
N SER A 291 -40.14 -22.79 26.75
CA SER A 291 -40.95 -23.91 26.25
C SER A 291 -40.41 -24.48 24.94
N ILE A 292 -40.01 -23.60 24.01
CA ILE A 292 -39.46 -23.97 22.70
C ILE A 292 -38.13 -24.72 22.87
N ILE A 293 -37.27 -24.21 23.76
CA ILE A 293 -35.97 -24.83 24.04
C ILE A 293 -36.14 -26.20 24.69
N LYS A 294 -37.07 -26.35 25.65
CA LYS A 294 -37.37 -27.66 26.26
C LYS A 294 -37.88 -28.67 25.24
N GLU A 295 -38.74 -28.25 24.33
CA GLU A 295 -39.30 -29.14 23.30
C GLU A 295 -38.23 -29.59 22.29
N TYR A 296 -37.33 -28.69 21.89
CA TYR A 296 -36.18 -29.01 21.04
C TYR A 296 -35.26 -30.06 21.67
N PHE A 297 -34.88 -29.88 22.94
CA PHE A 297 -34.00 -30.83 23.63
C PHE A 297 -34.69 -32.18 23.90
N LYS A 298 -36.01 -32.17 24.12
CA LYS A 298 -36.79 -33.42 24.24
C LYS A 298 -36.81 -34.19 22.92
N ALA A 299 -37.03 -33.51 21.79
CA ALA A 299 -36.99 -34.13 20.47
C ALA A 299 -35.60 -34.70 20.13
N LEU A 300 -34.52 -34.03 20.55
CA LEU A 300 -33.15 -34.54 20.40
C LEU A 300 -32.87 -35.78 21.25
N ALA A 301 -33.45 -35.86 22.45
CA ALA A 301 -33.28 -37.00 23.35
C ALA A 301 -34.08 -38.24 22.90
N GLU A 302 -35.23 -38.05 22.27
CA GLU A 302 -36.05 -39.14 21.69
C GLU A 302 -35.54 -39.61 20.32
N ALA A 303 -34.66 -38.83 19.66
CA ALA A 303 -34.04 -39.16 18.38
C ALA A 303 -32.71 -39.95 18.51
N ASN A 304 -32.29 -40.29 19.73
CA ASN A 304 -31.16 -41.17 20.06
C ASN A 304 -31.66 -42.42 20.80
#